data_AF-K5X8P4-F1
#
_entry.id   AF-K5X8P4-F1
#
_cell.length_a   1.000
_cell.length_b   1.000
_cell.length_c   1.000
_cell.angle_alpha   90.00
_cell.angle_beta   90.00
_cell.angle_gamma   90.00
#
_symmetry.space_group_name_H-M   'P 1'
#
loop_
_entity.id
_entity.type
_entity.pdbx_description
1 polymer ?
#
loop_
_entity_poly.entity_id
_entity_poly.type
_entity_poly.pdbx_seq_one_letter_code
_entity_poly.pdbx_strand_id
1 'polypeptide(L)'
;MMLSAKRKYSSVEDSDDDEPTLGKQVLPVANLPADFSGVPKDGMEYLFTVRRDARLLPYVTRVVNPYEIEEEARPIDYDAAPLSTPHSALPSEGWREVFVSRLRNFRKNIVQSAATHGSIPSHSLGPKLTPDMKERDHWWSFLTGRPEDEWNPPKKPKKQKPAKDQRYGSYGTMRSFTSEYEVTLQDPLAPELSYTTEEGEVEQTIAMTPSDSLPTPLATPVPPDKTPSNGMSTDPVSSTSNATSVVQPEPTPSLLGRMDHRYSLHLLMYFAHWINLYLEEPVPRVCMITETHARWMFALLSWVDDYLSADEMSTLRSLARGCIGLIGDRLGRPKSDVGPEDTEDAAIAETSCWLIIAAVTGLWGQYDLWQDAESMLADSEL
;
A
#
# COMPACT_ATOMS: atom_id res chain seq x y z
N MET A 1 65.68 34.65 34.55
CA MET A 1 64.82 35.02 33.40
C MET A 1 64.42 33.73 32.70
N MET A 2 63.17 33.39 32.39
CA MET A 2 61.86 34.01 32.66
C MET A 2 60.80 32.91 32.89
N LEU A 3 59.99 33.09 33.93
CA LEU A 3 58.52 32.98 34.00
C LEU A 3 57.75 31.90 33.19
N SER A 4 57.19 30.96 33.96
CA SER A 4 55.80 30.45 33.96
C SER A 4 54.82 30.79 32.81
N ALA A 5 54.16 29.75 32.29
CA ALA A 5 52.79 29.84 31.78
C ALA A 5 52.02 28.50 31.95
N LYS A 6 51.51 28.23 33.16
CA LYS A 6 50.45 27.21 33.35
C LYS A 6 49.18 27.72 32.69
N ARG A 7 48.76 27.13 31.56
CA ARG A 7 47.50 27.48 30.91
C ARG A 7 46.34 26.88 31.72
N LYS A 8 45.58 27.75 32.40
CA LYS A 8 44.39 27.39 33.18
C LYS A 8 43.25 27.14 32.20
N TYR A 9 42.85 25.88 32.00
CA TYR A 9 41.70 25.55 31.17
C TYR A 9 40.43 25.76 31.98
N SER A 10 39.72 26.84 31.71
CA SER A 10 38.41 27.14 32.28
C SER A 10 37.44 27.43 31.14
N SER A 11 37.04 26.38 30.41
CA SER A 11 35.84 26.42 29.58
C SER A 11 34.63 26.17 30.50
N VAL A 12 34.04 27.25 30.98
CA VAL A 12 32.66 27.22 31.48
C VAL A 12 31.79 27.27 30.23
N GLU A 13 31.52 26.11 29.64
CA GLU A 13 30.44 25.94 28.68
C GLU A 13 29.17 25.67 29.49
N ASP A 14 28.50 26.76 29.84
CA ASP A 14 27.19 26.78 30.50
C ASP A 14 26.14 26.44 29.42
N SER A 15 26.01 25.13 29.14
CA SER A 15 25.09 24.61 28.13
C SER A 15 23.68 24.49 28.72
N ASP A 16 22.99 25.63 28.77
CA ASP A 16 21.67 25.86 29.38
C ASP A 16 20.50 25.21 28.60
N ASP A 17 20.72 24.01 28.04
CA ASP A 17 19.75 23.19 27.29
C ASP A 17 19.46 21.89 28.05
N ASP A 18 19.47 21.99 29.38
CA ASP A 18 19.30 20.89 30.31
C ASP A 18 17.79 20.64 30.51
N GLU A 19 17.17 20.05 29.47
CA GLU A 19 15.76 19.60 29.50
C GLU A 19 15.46 18.93 30.85
N PRO A 20 14.36 19.29 31.56
CA PRO A 20 14.15 18.90 32.95
C PRO A 20 13.77 17.42 33.07
N THR A 21 14.78 16.55 32.93
CA THR A 21 14.66 15.10 33.09
C THR A 21 14.02 14.80 34.45
N LEU A 22 12.99 13.96 34.43
CA LEU A 22 12.18 13.61 35.59
C LEU A 22 13.05 13.26 36.82
N GLY A 23 13.07 14.14 37.82
CA GLY A 23 13.87 13.97 39.05
C GLY A 23 15.08 14.91 39.22
N LYS A 24 15.44 15.76 38.25
CA LYS A 24 16.44 16.83 38.46
C LYS A 24 15.96 17.85 39.53
N GLN A 25 16.91 18.42 40.27
CA GLN A 25 16.63 19.41 41.30
C GLN A 25 16.42 20.80 40.68
N VAL A 26 15.18 21.29 40.69
CA VAL A 26 14.83 22.62 40.16
C VAL A 26 14.89 23.73 41.23
N LEU A 27 14.76 23.39 42.52
CA LEU A 27 14.76 24.36 43.62
C LEU A 27 16.02 24.24 44.51
N PRO A 28 16.57 25.35 45.03
CA PRO A 28 17.66 25.32 45.99
C PRO A 28 17.20 24.67 47.30
N VAL A 29 18.12 23.96 47.97
CA VAL A 29 17.86 23.24 49.22
C VAL A 29 18.95 23.57 50.22
N ALA A 30 18.57 23.84 51.47
CA ALA A 30 19.51 24.20 52.51
C ALA A 30 20.44 23.02 52.85
N ASN A 31 21.70 23.32 53.19
CA ASN A 31 22.66 22.34 53.65
C ASN A 31 22.67 22.31 55.19
N LEU A 32 21.68 21.64 55.78
CA LEU A 32 21.53 21.50 57.23
C LEU A 32 22.16 20.19 57.75
N PRO A 33 22.52 20.10 59.05
CA PRO A 33 22.93 18.84 59.66
C PRO A 33 21.81 17.78 59.59
N ALA A 34 22.18 16.50 59.47
CA ALA A 34 21.21 15.39 59.43
C ALA A 34 20.28 15.36 60.66
N ASP A 35 20.85 15.69 61.83
CA ASP A 35 20.18 15.69 63.14
C ASP A 35 19.31 16.95 63.39
N PHE A 36 19.05 17.78 62.37
CA PHE A 36 18.24 18.98 62.50
C PHE A 36 16.79 18.63 62.91
N SER A 37 16.42 19.07 64.12
CA SER A 37 15.11 18.85 64.75
C SER A 37 14.32 20.15 64.98
N GLY A 38 14.78 21.27 64.43
CA GLY A 38 14.10 22.56 64.50
C GLY A 38 12.90 22.67 63.55
N VAL A 39 12.04 23.67 63.80
CA VAL A 39 10.99 24.06 62.84
C VAL A 39 11.65 24.82 61.67
N PRO A 40 11.44 24.41 60.40
CA PRO A 40 11.95 25.14 59.24
C PRO A 40 11.42 26.58 59.22
N LYS A 41 12.32 27.55 58.96
CA LYS A 41 12.00 28.98 58.89
C LYS A 41 11.88 29.52 57.48
N ASP A 42 12.39 28.78 56.50
CA ASP A 42 12.42 29.14 55.08
C ASP A 42 12.18 27.92 54.18
N GLY A 43 11.77 28.15 52.93
CA GLY A 43 11.49 27.12 51.94
C GLY A 43 12.69 26.20 51.65
N MET A 44 13.92 26.72 51.70
CA MET A 44 15.13 25.91 51.52
C MET A 44 15.34 24.89 52.66
N GLU A 45 15.04 25.28 53.90
CA GLU A 45 15.10 24.39 55.07
C GLU A 45 13.96 23.36 55.03
N TYR A 46 12.77 23.78 54.60
CA TYR A 46 11.62 22.90 54.42
C TYR A 46 11.88 21.80 53.38
N LEU A 47 12.44 22.16 52.22
CA LEU A 47 12.81 21.19 51.19
C LEU A 47 13.92 20.23 51.66
N PHE A 48 14.80 20.65 52.57
CA PHE A 48 15.77 19.74 53.19
C PHE A 48 15.06 18.71 54.07
N THR A 49 14.14 19.12 54.94
CA THR A 49 13.37 18.20 55.78
C THR A 49 12.51 17.25 54.94
N VAL A 50 11.80 17.75 53.93
CA VAL A 50 10.99 16.92 53.02
C VAL A 50 11.85 15.88 52.30
N ARG A 51 13.05 16.24 51.84
CA ARG A 51 13.97 15.29 51.18
C ARG A 51 14.57 14.26 52.12
N ARG A 52 14.90 14.65 53.36
CA ARG A 52 15.35 13.71 54.39
C ARG A 52 14.25 12.69 54.66
N ASP A 53 13.04 13.16 54.87
CA ASP A 53 11.91 12.32 55.28
C ASP A 53 11.43 11.45 54.10
N ALA A 54 11.45 11.96 52.85
CA ALA A 54 11.17 11.18 51.65
C ALA A 54 12.18 10.05 51.39
N ARG A 55 13.45 10.17 51.84
CA ARG A 55 14.43 9.06 51.78
C ARG A 55 14.13 7.93 52.76
N LEU A 56 13.27 8.16 53.76
CA LEU A 56 12.79 7.13 54.68
C LEU A 56 11.56 6.38 54.13
N LEU A 57 10.94 6.90 53.06
CA LEU A 57 9.78 6.28 52.42
C LEU A 57 10.21 5.31 51.31
N PRO A 58 9.45 4.22 51.08
CA PRO A 58 9.68 3.33 49.94
C PRO A 58 9.50 4.06 48.60
N TYR A 59 10.42 3.84 47.67
CA TYR A 59 10.41 4.50 46.35
C TYR A 59 9.20 4.11 45.48
N VAL A 60 8.73 2.87 45.60
CA VAL A 60 7.49 2.39 44.96
C VAL A 60 6.70 1.58 45.99
N THR A 61 5.42 1.91 46.16
CA THR A 61 4.46 1.12 46.94
C THR A 61 3.43 0.51 46.01
N ARG A 62 3.38 -0.83 45.93
CA ARG A 62 2.26 -1.54 45.31
C ARG A 62 1.23 -1.86 46.39
N VAL A 63 -0.01 -1.47 46.16
CA VAL A 63 -1.18 -1.89 46.97
C VAL A 63 -1.93 -2.93 46.16
N VAL A 64 -2.42 -3.99 46.82
CA VAL A 64 -3.27 -5.01 46.17
C VAL A 64 -4.60 -4.37 45.80
N ASN A 65 -5.09 -4.62 44.59
CA ASN A 65 -6.37 -4.06 44.16
C ASN A 65 -7.52 -4.86 44.80
N PRO A 66 -8.37 -4.27 45.66
CA PRO A 66 -9.49 -4.99 46.28
C PRO A 66 -10.61 -5.35 45.29
N TYR A 67 -10.53 -4.85 44.05
CA TYR A 67 -11.40 -5.17 42.93
C TYR A 67 -10.66 -5.96 41.83
N GLU A 68 -9.55 -6.61 42.17
CA GLU A 68 -8.90 -7.60 41.30
C GLU A 68 -9.84 -8.81 41.20
N ILE A 69 -10.73 -8.78 40.22
CA ILE A 69 -11.46 -9.97 39.80
C ILE A 69 -10.38 -10.94 39.33
N GLU A 70 -10.34 -12.13 39.93
CA GLU A 70 -9.52 -13.24 39.44
C GLU A 70 -10.04 -13.60 38.04
N GLU A 71 -9.46 -12.97 37.02
CA GLU A 71 -9.63 -13.38 35.64
C GLU A 71 -9.08 -14.80 35.58
N GLU A 72 -9.99 -15.79 35.53
CA GLU A 72 -9.64 -17.20 35.50
C GLU A 72 -8.61 -17.39 34.40
N ALA A 73 -7.35 -17.59 34.80
CA ALA A 73 -6.26 -17.79 33.87
C ALA A 73 -6.62 -19.01 33.06
N ARG A 74 -7.04 -18.80 31.80
CA ARG A 74 -7.36 -19.88 30.87
C ARG A 74 -6.21 -20.87 30.98
N PRO A 75 -6.49 -22.16 31.26
CA PRO A 75 -5.42 -23.12 31.38
C PRO A 75 -4.57 -22.99 30.11
N ILE A 76 -3.30 -22.66 30.31
CA ILE A 76 -2.33 -22.77 29.24
C ILE A 76 -2.26 -24.26 29.00
N ASP A 77 -2.93 -24.74 27.96
CA ASP A 77 -2.87 -26.14 27.54
C ASP A 77 -1.44 -26.43 27.09
N TYR A 78 -0.61 -26.82 28.05
CA TYR A 78 0.71 -27.41 27.81
C TYR A 78 0.57 -28.78 27.14
N ASP A 79 -0.63 -29.36 27.14
CA ASP A 79 -1.05 -30.41 26.21
C ASP A 79 -1.27 -29.81 24.81
N ALA A 80 -0.18 -29.28 24.25
CA ALA A 80 -0.09 -29.02 22.82
C ALA A 80 -0.40 -30.33 22.09
N ALA A 81 -1.52 -30.35 21.36
CA ALA A 81 -1.96 -31.51 20.61
C ALA A 81 -0.78 -32.06 19.77
N PRO A 82 -0.59 -33.39 19.73
CA PRO A 82 0.63 -33.99 19.19
C PRO A 82 0.74 -33.69 17.69
N LEU A 83 1.59 -32.72 17.35
CA LEU A 83 2.08 -32.40 16.01
C LEU A 83 1.06 -32.75 14.92
N SER A 84 -0.02 -31.95 14.81
CA SER A 84 -0.93 -32.07 13.65
C SER A 84 -0.08 -32.16 12.40
N THR A 85 -0.23 -33.26 11.67
CA THR A 85 0.53 -33.50 10.45
C THR A 85 0.33 -32.30 9.55
N PRO A 86 1.41 -31.64 9.07
CA PRO A 86 1.26 -30.38 8.34
C PRO A 86 0.30 -30.58 7.17
N HIS A 87 -0.73 -29.73 7.11
CA HIS A 87 -1.79 -29.80 6.12
C HIS A 87 -1.20 -30.01 4.73
N SER A 88 -1.81 -30.87 3.90
CA SER A 88 -1.22 -31.29 2.61
C SER A 88 -0.93 -30.15 1.62
N ALA A 89 -1.60 -28.99 1.80
CA ALA A 89 -1.39 -27.75 1.06
C ALA A 89 -0.21 -26.89 1.58
N LEU A 90 0.27 -27.08 2.83
CA LEU A 90 1.37 -26.28 3.37
C LEU A 90 2.71 -26.65 2.70
N PRO A 91 3.46 -25.68 2.17
CA PRO A 91 4.81 -25.92 1.71
C PRO A 91 5.71 -26.36 2.87
N SER A 92 6.59 -27.33 2.62
CA SER A 92 7.54 -27.80 3.63
C SER A 92 8.54 -26.71 4.05
N GLU A 93 9.01 -26.77 5.30
CA GLU A 93 9.98 -25.81 5.81
C GLU A 93 11.27 -25.75 4.97
N GLY A 94 11.80 -26.91 4.55
CA GLY A 94 12.97 -26.96 3.66
C GLY A 94 12.73 -26.30 2.29
N TRP A 95 11.50 -26.34 1.77
CA TRP A 95 11.15 -25.56 0.57
C TRP A 95 11.18 -24.06 0.86
N ARG A 96 10.61 -23.62 1.99
CA ARG A 96 10.58 -22.22 2.42
C ARG A 96 11.98 -21.63 2.58
N GLU A 97 12.89 -22.35 3.25
CA GLU A 97 14.29 -21.93 3.40
C GLU A 97 15.01 -21.79 2.04
N VAL A 98 14.87 -22.81 1.17
CA VAL A 98 15.49 -22.80 -0.16
C VAL A 98 14.93 -21.68 -1.03
N PHE A 99 13.61 -21.45 -0.99
CA PHE A 99 12.95 -20.36 -1.71
C PHE A 99 13.45 -18.99 -1.24
N VAL A 100 13.40 -18.71 0.06
CA VAL A 100 13.83 -17.42 0.63
C VAL A 100 15.32 -17.16 0.35
N SER A 101 16.17 -18.19 0.44
CA SER A 101 17.59 -18.11 0.08
C SER A 101 17.78 -17.74 -1.41
N ARG A 102 17.05 -18.40 -2.32
CA ARG A 102 17.06 -18.08 -3.76
C ARG A 102 16.54 -16.68 -4.04
N LEU A 103 15.46 -16.25 -3.39
CA LEU A 103 14.87 -14.93 -3.55
C LEU A 103 15.83 -13.81 -3.10
N ARG A 104 16.53 -13.98 -1.96
CA ARG A 104 17.59 -13.04 -1.54
C ARG A 104 18.71 -12.93 -2.58
N ASN A 105 19.08 -14.03 -3.23
CA ASN A 105 20.09 -14.01 -4.31
C ASN A 105 19.54 -13.38 -5.61
N PHE A 106 18.27 -13.62 -5.93
CA PHE A 106 17.58 -12.98 -7.06
C PHE A 106 17.52 -11.45 -6.91
N ARG A 107 17.14 -10.94 -5.73
CA ARG A 107 17.14 -9.50 -5.41
C ARG A 107 18.53 -8.88 -5.57
N LYS A 108 19.59 -9.53 -5.08
CA LYS A 108 20.98 -9.10 -5.30
C LYS A 108 21.35 -9.02 -6.79
N ASN A 109 20.95 -10.00 -7.60
CA ASN A 109 21.22 -10.02 -9.03
C ASN A 109 20.48 -8.88 -9.77
N ILE A 110 19.24 -8.55 -9.37
CA ILE A 110 18.49 -7.42 -9.90
C ILE A 110 19.23 -6.10 -9.64
N VAL A 111 19.60 -5.84 -8.38
CA VAL A 111 20.31 -4.61 -7.98
C VAL A 111 21.65 -4.48 -8.73
N GLN A 112 22.41 -5.57 -8.86
CA GLN A 112 23.65 -5.58 -9.65
C GLN A 112 23.42 -5.28 -11.14
N SER A 113 22.35 -5.83 -11.72
CA SER A 113 21.99 -5.60 -13.13
C SER A 113 21.57 -4.15 -13.37
N ALA A 114 20.76 -3.57 -12.47
CA ALA A 114 20.34 -2.17 -12.50
C ALA A 114 21.50 -1.19 -12.29
N ALA A 115 22.50 -1.55 -11.48
CA ALA A 115 23.71 -0.75 -11.28
C ALA A 115 24.68 -0.83 -12.48
N THR A 116 24.78 -1.99 -13.14
CA THR A 116 25.75 -2.23 -14.22
C THR A 116 25.24 -1.70 -15.57
N HIS A 117 23.96 -1.92 -15.88
CA HIS A 117 23.30 -1.31 -17.04
C HIS A 117 22.83 0.09 -16.64
N GLY A 118 23.80 1.01 -16.58
CA GLY A 118 23.64 2.34 -16.00
C GLY A 118 22.35 3.05 -16.42
N SER A 119 21.64 3.57 -15.42
CA SER A 119 20.44 4.40 -15.51
C SER A 119 20.29 5.13 -16.85
N ILE A 120 19.43 4.60 -17.72
CA ILE A 120 19.02 5.31 -18.93
C ILE A 120 18.27 6.56 -18.44
N PRO A 121 18.69 7.79 -18.80
CA PRO A 121 18.12 9.00 -18.23
C PRO A 121 16.60 9.03 -18.38
N SER A 122 15.88 8.99 -17.25
CA SER A 122 14.42 8.91 -17.19
C SER A 122 13.75 10.27 -17.48
N HIS A 123 14.16 10.93 -18.55
CA HIS A 123 13.50 12.12 -19.07
C HIS A 123 13.56 12.19 -20.61
N SER A 124 12.35 12.26 -21.19
CA SER A 124 12.00 12.77 -22.53
C SER A 124 11.77 11.77 -23.69
N LEU A 125 10.63 12.00 -24.38
CA LEU A 125 10.34 11.69 -25.80
C LEU A 125 9.97 10.26 -26.25
N GLY A 126 9.68 9.32 -25.33
CA GLY A 126 8.95 8.09 -25.68
C GLY A 126 7.43 8.19 -25.48
N PRO A 127 6.61 7.33 -26.12
CA PRO A 127 5.24 7.07 -25.66
C PRO A 127 5.24 6.68 -24.17
N LYS A 128 4.15 6.92 -23.44
CA LYS A 128 4.02 6.39 -22.07
C LYS A 128 3.98 4.87 -22.17
N LEU A 129 4.88 4.16 -21.50
CA LEU A 129 4.83 2.68 -21.42
C LEU A 129 3.99 2.15 -20.25
N THR A 130 3.55 3.03 -19.33
CA THR A 130 2.78 2.66 -18.12
C THR A 130 1.77 3.76 -17.75
N PRO A 131 0.68 3.41 -17.04
CA PRO A 131 -0.20 4.38 -16.37
C PRO A 131 0.53 5.22 -15.29
N ASP A 132 -0.10 6.28 -14.78
CA ASP A 132 0.40 7.01 -13.61
C ASP A 132 0.19 6.19 -12.31
N MET A 133 1.01 6.42 -11.30
CA MET A 133 1.00 5.66 -10.05
C MET A 133 -0.35 5.72 -9.35
N LYS A 134 -1.09 6.83 -9.48
CA LYS A 134 -2.39 7.06 -8.83
C LYS A 134 -3.60 6.50 -9.61
N GLU A 135 -3.39 6.01 -10.83
CA GLU A 135 -4.45 5.64 -11.76
C GLU A 135 -4.80 4.14 -11.63
N ARG A 136 -5.39 3.73 -10.49
CA ARG A 136 -5.72 2.32 -10.17
C ARG A 136 -6.41 1.57 -11.32
N ASP A 137 -7.49 2.12 -11.86
CA ASP A 137 -8.31 1.40 -12.84
C ASP A 137 -7.58 1.27 -14.19
N HIS A 138 -6.76 2.26 -14.54
CA HIS A 138 -5.89 2.20 -15.71
C HIS A 138 -4.76 1.17 -15.51
N TRP A 139 -4.27 0.98 -14.28
CA TRP A 139 -3.36 -0.11 -13.91
C TRP A 139 -4.01 -1.49 -14.06
N TRP A 140 -5.28 -1.66 -13.64
CA TRP A 140 -6.01 -2.91 -13.87
C TRP A 140 -6.20 -3.20 -15.37
N SER A 141 -6.62 -2.19 -16.15
CA SER A 141 -6.75 -2.30 -17.62
C SER A 141 -5.41 -2.64 -18.30
N PHE A 142 -4.31 -2.02 -17.86
CA PHE A 142 -2.96 -2.34 -18.35
C PHE A 142 -2.59 -3.81 -18.06
N LEU A 143 -2.70 -4.25 -16.81
CA LEU A 143 -2.31 -5.61 -16.38
C LEU A 143 -3.16 -6.71 -17.03
N THR A 144 -4.44 -6.43 -17.29
CA THR A 144 -5.34 -7.36 -17.99
C THR A 144 -5.17 -7.35 -19.52
N GLY A 145 -4.25 -6.54 -20.06
CA GLY A 145 -3.90 -6.51 -21.49
C GLY A 145 -4.84 -5.69 -22.37
N ARG A 146 -5.66 -4.81 -21.78
CA ARG A 146 -6.58 -3.95 -22.52
C ARG A 146 -5.82 -2.94 -23.41
N PRO A 147 -6.41 -2.49 -24.54
CA PRO A 147 -5.71 -1.61 -25.48
C PRO A 147 -5.27 -0.28 -24.86
N GLU A 148 -4.23 0.34 -25.43
CA GLU A 148 -3.66 1.60 -24.93
C GLU A 148 -4.70 2.73 -24.83
N ASP A 149 -5.68 2.76 -25.72
CA ASP A 149 -6.77 3.76 -25.68
C ASP A 149 -7.60 3.73 -24.38
N GLU A 150 -7.65 2.58 -23.70
CA GLU A 150 -8.44 2.40 -22.47
C GLU A 150 -7.66 2.77 -21.20
N TRP A 151 -6.36 2.47 -21.13
CA TRP A 151 -5.53 2.81 -19.96
C TRP A 151 -4.73 4.12 -20.13
N ASN A 152 -4.63 4.68 -21.33
CA ASN A 152 -4.00 5.98 -21.60
C ASN A 152 -4.91 6.86 -22.50
N PRO A 153 -6.14 7.18 -22.05
CA PRO A 153 -7.09 7.94 -22.87
C PRO A 153 -6.47 9.28 -23.31
N PRO A 154 -6.57 9.67 -24.60
CA PRO A 154 -5.94 10.87 -25.11
C PRO A 154 -6.43 12.09 -24.33
N LYS A 155 -5.49 12.79 -23.69
CA LYS A 155 -5.78 13.93 -22.80
C LYS A 155 -6.69 14.93 -23.52
N LYS A 156 -7.98 14.95 -23.16
CA LYS A 156 -8.97 15.88 -23.73
C LYS A 156 -8.38 17.30 -23.69
N PRO A 157 -8.40 18.06 -24.80
CA PRO A 157 -7.75 19.36 -24.86
C PRO A 157 -8.29 20.22 -23.74
N LYS A 158 -7.41 20.64 -22.84
CA LYS A 158 -7.75 21.35 -21.60
C LYS A 158 -8.49 22.63 -21.98
N LYS A 159 -9.84 22.60 -21.91
CA LYS A 159 -10.70 23.76 -22.17
C LYS A 159 -10.11 24.91 -21.36
N GLN A 160 -9.62 25.94 -22.06
CA GLN A 160 -9.06 27.11 -21.39
C GLN A 160 -10.19 27.69 -20.53
N LYS A 161 -10.02 27.68 -19.20
CA LYS A 161 -10.94 28.40 -18.32
C LYS A 161 -10.90 29.85 -18.78
N PRO A 162 -12.04 30.48 -19.13
CA PRO A 162 -12.04 31.86 -19.58
C PRO A 162 -11.39 32.72 -18.51
N ALA A 163 -10.49 33.61 -18.91
CA ALA A 163 -9.78 34.48 -18.00
C ALA A 163 -10.80 35.36 -17.26
N LYS A 164 -11.05 35.07 -15.99
CA LYS A 164 -11.93 35.88 -15.15
C LYS A 164 -11.21 37.20 -14.88
N ASP A 165 -11.67 38.27 -15.54
CA ASP A 165 -11.07 39.60 -15.52
C ASP A 165 -10.76 40.06 -14.08
N GLN A 166 -9.47 40.10 -13.72
CA GLN A 166 -9.00 40.84 -12.57
C GLN A 166 -8.89 42.31 -12.95
N ARG A 167 -10.00 43.05 -12.79
CA ARG A 167 -10.00 44.51 -12.90
C ARG A 167 -10.65 45.18 -11.70
N TYR A 168 -9.88 46.09 -11.09
CA TYR A 168 -10.23 47.06 -10.04
C TYR A 168 -10.59 46.50 -8.65
N GLY A 169 -9.80 46.94 -7.66
CA GLY A 169 -10.01 46.58 -6.25
C GLY A 169 -8.87 46.96 -5.28
N SER A 170 -7.93 47.83 -5.68
CA SER A 170 -6.95 48.38 -4.73
C SER A 170 -7.63 49.40 -3.83
N TYR A 171 -7.96 49.02 -2.59
CA TYR A 171 -7.78 49.83 -1.37
C TYR A 171 -7.74 48.86 -0.18
N GLY A 172 -6.78 49.04 0.72
CA GLY A 172 -6.38 47.99 1.67
C GLY A 172 -7.17 47.96 2.98
N THR A 173 -6.96 46.88 3.73
CA THR A 173 -7.24 46.79 5.17
C THR A 173 -6.05 46.11 5.86
N MET A 174 -5.77 46.52 7.10
CA MET A 174 -4.63 46.05 7.90
C MET A 174 -4.80 44.61 8.40
N ARG A 175 -3.65 44.00 8.78
CA ARG A 175 -3.43 43.08 9.92
C ARG A 175 -4.62 42.25 10.44
N SER A 176 -4.41 40.93 10.56
CA SER A 176 -4.28 40.32 11.89
C SER A 176 -3.47 39.02 11.85
N PHE A 177 -2.95 38.62 13.01
CA PHE A 177 -2.15 37.43 13.25
C PHE A 177 -2.69 36.76 14.52
N THR A 178 -3.50 35.71 14.34
CA THR A 178 -4.14 34.86 15.36
C THR A 178 -4.44 33.54 14.63
N SER A 179 -3.92 32.35 14.97
CA SER A 179 -3.75 31.72 16.27
C SER A 179 -5.02 31.75 17.10
N GLU A 180 -5.81 30.68 17.01
CA GLU A 180 -6.32 29.97 18.19
C GLU A 180 -6.82 28.57 17.83
N TYR A 181 -6.73 27.67 18.82
CA TYR A 181 -7.33 26.34 18.78
C TYR A 181 -8.82 26.48 19.10
N GLU A 182 -9.70 25.70 18.45
CA GLU A 182 -11.00 25.38 19.03
C GLU A 182 -11.26 23.87 18.93
N VAL A 183 -11.49 23.29 20.11
CA VAL A 183 -11.83 21.87 20.30
C VAL A 183 -13.34 21.80 20.47
N THR A 184 -14.02 21.01 19.63
CA THR A 184 -15.43 20.69 19.83
C THR A 184 -15.58 19.19 20.06
N LEU A 185 -15.68 18.80 21.32
CA LEU A 185 -16.19 17.49 21.73
C LEU A 185 -17.73 17.51 21.64
N GLN A 186 -18.32 16.59 20.87
CA GLN A 186 -19.67 16.12 21.18
C GLN A 186 -19.95 14.73 20.59
N ASP A 187 -20.52 13.88 21.43
CA ASP A 187 -20.83 12.45 21.25
C ASP A 187 -21.90 12.10 22.32
N PRO A 188 -22.71 11.03 22.21
CA PRO A 188 -23.33 10.40 21.04
C PRO A 188 -24.85 10.60 21.01
N LEU A 189 -25.51 10.27 19.88
CA LEU A 189 -26.74 9.43 19.81
C LEU A 189 -27.23 9.33 18.35
N ALA A 190 -27.39 8.10 17.86
CA ALA A 190 -27.87 7.74 16.51
C ALA A 190 -29.40 7.44 16.51
N PRO A 191 -30.09 7.07 15.39
CA PRO A 191 -29.58 6.78 14.04
C PRO A 191 -30.44 7.32 12.85
N GLU A 192 -30.08 6.86 11.64
CA GLU A 192 -30.82 6.83 10.35
C GLU A 192 -30.54 7.88 9.25
N LEU A 193 -29.83 7.38 8.22
CA LEU A 193 -30.14 7.45 6.78
C LEU A 193 -30.57 8.80 6.14
N SER A 194 -29.65 9.39 5.37
CA SER A 194 -29.97 9.83 4.01
C SER A 194 -28.72 9.83 3.11
N TYR A 195 -28.88 9.35 1.87
CA TYR A 195 -27.84 9.41 0.84
C TYR A 195 -27.78 10.82 0.25
N THR A 196 -26.58 11.39 0.10
CA THR A 196 -26.37 12.60 -0.70
C THR A 196 -25.69 12.26 -2.03
N THR A 197 -26.50 12.12 -3.07
CA THR A 197 -26.06 12.10 -4.46
C THR A 197 -25.85 13.54 -4.93
N GLU A 198 -24.61 13.94 -5.22
CA GLU A 198 -24.31 15.27 -5.77
C GLU A 198 -24.36 15.25 -7.31
N GLU A 199 -25.56 15.43 -7.87
CA GLU A 199 -25.75 15.81 -9.28
C GLU A 199 -25.77 17.34 -9.43
N GLY A 200 -25.31 17.87 -10.57
CA GLY A 200 -25.29 19.32 -10.72
C GLY A 200 -24.86 19.94 -12.05
N GLU A 201 -25.09 19.33 -13.22
CA GLU A 201 -25.13 20.12 -14.47
C GLU A 201 -26.02 19.46 -15.54
N VAL A 202 -27.23 20.04 -15.73
CA VAL A 202 -28.17 19.72 -16.80
C VAL A 202 -28.21 20.94 -17.73
N GLU A 203 -27.84 20.80 -19.00
CA GLU A 203 -28.06 21.85 -20.00
C GLU A 203 -28.92 21.35 -21.17
N GLN A 204 -29.66 22.28 -21.76
CA GLN A 204 -30.99 22.03 -22.32
C GLN A 204 -31.01 21.57 -23.78
N THR A 205 -32.07 20.85 -24.09
CA THR A 205 -32.49 20.52 -25.46
C THR A 205 -32.86 21.77 -26.26
N ILE A 206 -32.31 21.91 -27.47
CA ILE A 206 -32.88 22.76 -28.51
C ILE A 206 -33.42 21.86 -29.62
N ALA A 207 -34.73 21.89 -29.82
CA ALA A 207 -35.38 21.22 -30.94
C ALA A 207 -35.33 22.11 -32.19
N MET A 208 -34.90 21.56 -33.32
CA MET A 208 -35.25 22.05 -34.65
C MET A 208 -35.71 20.88 -35.53
N THR A 209 -36.73 21.15 -36.34
CA THR A 209 -37.56 20.14 -37.04
C THR A 209 -36.98 19.71 -38.40
N PRO A 210 -37.33 18.49 -38.87
CA PRO A 210 -36.94 18.02 -40.21
C PRO A 210 -37.93 18.47 -41.29
N SER A 211 -37.45 18.65 -42.53
CA SER A 211 -38.14 18.36 -43.82
C SER A 211 -37.30 18.79 -45.03
N ASP A 212 -37.50 18.09 -46.15
CA ASP A 212 -37.09 18.44 -47.53
C ASP A 212 -35.58 18.58 -47.88
N SER A 213 -35.08 18.23 -49.08
CA SER A 213 -35.53 17.45 -50.26
C SER A 213 -34.30 17.41 -51.24
N LEU A 214 -34.03 16.48 -52.17
CA LEU A 214 -34.55 15.18 -52.68
C LEU A 214 -33.38 14.47 -53.44
N PRO A 215 -33.47 13.17 -53.85
CA PRO A 215 -32.38 12.46 -54.54
C PRO A 215 -32.36 12.67 -56.07
N THR A 216 -31.23 12.39 -56.72
CA THR A 216 -31.15 12.26 -58.20
C THR A 216 -30.25 11.08 -58.63
N PRO A 217 -30.63 10.25 -59.62
CA PRO A 217 -29.94 8.99 -59.94
C PRO A 217 -29.33 8.91 -61.37
N LEU A 218 -28.90 7.69 -61.72
CA LEU A 218 -28.77 7.09 -63.07
C LEU A 218 -27.55 7.44 -63.97
N ALA A 219 -26.80 6.38 -64.32
CA ALA A 219 -26.35 5.94 -65.67
C ALA A 219 -25.65 6.96 -66.62
N THR A 220 -24.70 6.60 -67.50
CA THR A 220 -24.58 5.41 -68.38
C THR A 220 -23.08 5.24 -68.86
N PRO A 221 -22.64 4.55 -69.96
CA PRO A 221 -21.65 3.46 -69.78
C PRO A 221 -20.38 3.45 -70.72
N VAL A 222 -19.34 2.66 -70.37
CA VAL A 222 -18.69 1.50 -71.10
C VAL A 222 -18.69 1.50 -72.66
N PRO A 223 -17.70 0.95 -73.45
CA PRO A 223 -16.27 0.54 -73.28
C PRO A 223 -15.38 0.85 -74.57
N PRO A 224 -14.42 0.03 -75.14
CA PRO A 224 -13.58 -1.10 -74.66
C PRO A 224 -12.07 -1.09 -75.08
N ASP A 225 -11.41 -2.22 -74.72
CA ASP A 225 -10.28 -2.91 -75.39
C ASP A 225 -8.81 -2.52 -75.13
N LYS A 226 -8.12 -3.35 -74.33
CA LYS A 226 -7.33 -4.48 -74.89
C LYS A 226 -7.04 -5.61 -73.88
N THR A 227 -7.10 -6.84 -74.38
CA THR A 227 -6.92 -8.15 -73.72
C THR A 227 -5.49 -8.69 -73.97
N PRO A 228 -5.13 -9.97 -73.64
CA PRO A 228 -5.20 -10.64 -72.33
C PRO A 228 -3.88 -11.40 -71.97
N SER A 229 -3.74 -11.88 -70.73
CA SER A 229 -3.03 -13.15 -70.46
C SER A 229 -3.53 -13.87 -69.21
N ASN A 230 -3.71 -15.19 -69.32
CA ASN A 230 -4.28 -16.08 -68.31
C ASN A 230 -3.50 -16.14 -66.98
N GLY A 231 -4.24 -16.28 -65.88
CA GLY A 231 -3.71 -16.63 -64.56
C GLY A 231 -4.86 -17.00 -63.60
N MET A 232 -5.41 -18.21 -63.74
CA MET A 232 -6.63 -18.64 -63.06
C MET A 232 -6.32 -19.23 -61.67
N SER A 233 -6.87 -18.63 -60.60
CA SER A 233 -7.27 -19.33 -59.37
C SER A 233 -8.13 -18.42 -58.47
N THR A 234 -9.19 -19.01 -57.93
CA THR A 234 -10.30 -18.42 -57.20
C THR A 234 -9.96 -17.79 -55.84
N ASP A 235 -10.56 -16.62 -55.62
CA ASP A 235 -11.11 -16.07 -54.36
C ASP A 235 -11.59 -17.11 -53.31
N PRO A 236 -11.61 -16.79 -51.99
CA PRO A 236 -12.26 -15.57 -51.50
C PRO A 236 -11.48 -14.64 -50.57
N VAL A 237 -11.70 -13.35 -50.80
CA VAL A 237 -11.62 -12.27 -49.82
C VAL A 237 -12.43 -12.61 -48.56
N SER A 238 -11.75 -13.10 -47.53
CA SER A 238 -12.18 -12.94 -46.14
C SER A 238 -11.62 -11.63 -45.63
N SER A 239 -12.50 -10.66 -45.39
CA SER A 239 -12.17 -9.44 -44.64
C SER A 239 -11.86 -9.82 -43.18
N THR A 240 -10.61 -10.16 -42.91
CA THR A 240 -10.14 -10.52 -41.58
C THR A 240 -10.18 -9.27 -40.70
N SER A 241 -11.24 -9.16 -39.89
CA SER A 241 -11.18 -8.32 -38.69
C SER A 241 -10.06 -8.87 -37.81
N ASN A 242 -8.93 -8.16 -37.78
CA ASN A 242 -7.83 -8.49 -36.88
C ASN A 242 -8.33 -8.39 -35.44
N ALA A 243 -8.77 -9.52 -34.87
CA ALA A 243 -8.92 -9.67 -33.44
C ALA A 243 -7.52 -9.53 -32.86
N THR A 244 -7.19 -8.33 -32.39
CA THR A 244 -5.99 -8.06 -31.61
C THR A 244 -6.03 -8.97 -30.39
N SER A 245 -5.26 -10.05 -30.43
CA SER A 245 -5.06 -10.96 -29.31
C SER A 245 -4.65 -10.12 -28.09
N VAL A 246 -5.45 -10.20 -27.02
CA VAL A 246 -5.21 -9.51 -25.76
C VAL A 246 -3.95 -10.11 -25.13
N VAL A 247 -2.79 -9.50 -25.37
CA VAL A 247 -1.52 -9.93 -24.77
C VAL A 247 -1.38 -9.21 -23.43
N GLN A 248 -1.52 -9.95 -22.33
CA GLN A 248 -1.26 -9.42 -21.00
C GLN A 248 0.23 -9.06 -20.88
N PRO A 249 0.58 -7.86 -20.39
CA PRO A 249 1.98 -7.44 -20.29
C PRO A 249 2.70 -8.24 -19.21
N GLU A 250 3.87 -8.78 -19.54
CA GLU A 250 4.73 -9.46 -18.55
C GLU A 250 5.64 -8.45 -17.80
N PRO A 251 5.98 -8.74 -16.53
CA PRO A 251 6.87 -7.90 -15.72
C PRO A 251 8.34 -8.02 -16.20
N THR A 252 8.66 -7.35 -17.30
CA THR A 252 10.01 -7.37 -17.89
C THR A 252 11.00 -6.52 -17.10
N PRO A 253 12.29 -6.90 -17.01
CA PRO A 253 13.29 -6.14 -16.24
C PRO A 253 13.46 -4.68 -16.69
N SER A 254 13.26 -4.41 -17.98
CA SER A 254 13.29 -3.07 -18.59
C SER A 254 12.08 -2.19 -18.21
N LEU A 255 10.98 -2.80 -17.82
CA LEU A 255 9.77 -2.15 -17.32
C LEU A 255 9.89 -1.89 -15.81
N LEU A 256 10.27 -2.93 -15.06
CA LEU A 256 10.50 -2.86 -13.60
C LEU A 256 11.62 -1.88 -13.23
N GLY A 257 12.68 -1.79 -14.04
CA GLY A 257 13.79 -0.83 -13.83
C GLY A 257 13.41 0.65 -13.93
N ARG A 258 12.14 0.98 -14.21
CA ARG A 258 11.58 2.33 -14.16
C ARG A 258 10.69 2.58 -12.94
N MET A 259 10.37 1.52 -12.19
CA MET A 259 9.52 1.55 -11.00
C MET A 259 10.44 1.66 -9.80
N ASP A 260 10.31 2.73 -9.02
CA ASP A 260 11.06 2.85 -7.77
C ASP A 260 10.41 2.03 -6.64
N HIS A 261 11.07 2.00 -5.49
CA HIS A 261 10.58 1.36 -4.27
C HIS A 261 9.12 1.72 -3.95
N ARG A 262 8.82 3.02 -3.99
CA ARG A 262 7.52 3.60 -3.67
C ARG A 262 6.45 3.17 -4.69
N TYR A 263 6.81 3.16 -5.97
CA TYR A 263 5.94 2.70 -7.05
C TYR A 263 5.60 1.22 -6.86
N SER A 264 6.59 0.40 -6.53
CA SER A 264 6.41 -1.05 -6.32
C SER A 264 5.46 -1.34 -5.17
N LEU A 265 5.64 -0.68 -4.03
CA LEU A 265 4.72 -0.78 -2.88
C LEU A 265 3.31 -0.26 -3.19
N HIS A 266 3.19 0.86 -3.90
CA HIS A 266 1.89 1.42 -4.26
C HIS A 266 1.11 0.53 -5.23
N LEU A 267 1.79 -0.19 -6.13
CA LEU A 267 1.14 -1.19 -6.99
C LEU A 267 0.81 -2.49 -6.23
N LEU A 268 1.64 -2.91 -5.26
CA LEU A 268 1.32 -4.02 -4.35
C LEU A 268 0.09 -3.71 -3.46
N MET A 269 -0.09 -2.44 -3.05
CA MET A 269 -1.32 -1.97 -2.38
C MET A 269 -2.56 -2.14 -3.27
N TYR A 270 -2.46 -1.89 -4.59
CA TYR A 270 -3.56 -2.15 -5.52
C TYR A 270 -3.85 -3.65 -5.65
N PHE A 271 -2.83 -4.51 -5.72
CA PHE A 271 -3.02 -5.95 -5.68
C PHE A 271 -3.74 -6.43 -4.42
N ALA A 272 -3.35 -5.96 -3.24
CA ALA A 272 -4.05 -6.29 -1.99
C ALA A 272 -5.52 -5.86 -2.03
N HIS A 273 -5.82 -4.67 -2.55
CA HIS A 273 -7.19 -4.19 -2.69
C HIS A 273 -8.02 -5.03 -3.69
N TRP A 274 -7.49 -5.37 -4.86
CA TRP A 274 -8.19 -6.20 -5.85
C TRP A 274 -8.44 -7.63 -5.35
N ILE A 275 -7.50 -8.21 -4.59
CA ILE A 275 -7.68 -9.52 -3.97
C ILE A 275 -8.80 -9.47 -2.93
N ASN A 276 -8.81 -8.46 -2.05
CA ASN A 276 -9.87 -8.33 -1.04
C ASN A 276 -11.24 -8.12 -1.69
N LEU A 277 -11.32 -7.26 -2.73
CA LEU A 277 -12.55 -7.07 -3.50
C LEU A 277 -13.05 -8.38 -4.14
N TYR A 278 -12.15 -9.18 -4.70
CA TYR A 278 -12.47 -10.50 -5.26
C TYR A 278 -13.01 -11.48 -4.19
N LEU A 279 -12.52 -11.41 -2.95
CA LEU A 279 -12.99 -12.23 -1.84
C LEU A 279 -14.34 -11.77 -1.27
N GLU A 280 -14.62 -10.46 -1.31
CA GLU A 280 -15.89 -9.85 -0.84
C GLU A 280 -17.04 -9.99 -1.86
N GLU A 281 -16.75 -10.07 -3.16
CA GLU A 281 -17.77 -10.12 -4.21
C GLU A 281 -18.50 -11.49 -4.30
N PRO A 282 -19.85 -11.51 -4.27
CA PRO A 282 -20.62 -12.71 -4.58
C PRO A 282 -20.49 -13.08 -6.06
N VAL A 283 -20.50 -14.39 -6.36
CA VAL A 283 -20.35 -14.92 -7.73
C VAL A 283 -21.48 -14.38 -8.64
N PRO A 284 -21.18 -13.84 -9.85
CA PRO A 284 -19.88 -13.81 -10.53
C PRO A 284 -18.99 -12.62 -10.14
N ARG A 285 -17.72 -12.93 -9.82
CA ARG A 285 -16.68 -11.96 -9.44
C ARG A 285 -16.17 -11.19 -10.65
N VAL A 286 -16.00 -9.88 -10.52
CA VAL A 286 -15.63 -8.95 -11.60
C VAL A 286 -14.11 -8.89 -11.81
N CYS A 287 -13.33 -8.98 -10.73
CA CYS A 287 -11.86 -8.83 -10.76
C CYS A 287 -11.12 -10.18 -10.66
N MET A 288 -11.12 -10.99 -11.71
CA MET A 288 -10.39 -12.28 -11.68
C MET A 288 -8.86 -12.10 -11.57
N ILE A 289 -8.28 -12.55 -10.45
CA ILE A 289 -6.83 -12.58 -10.22
C ILE A 289 -6.21 -13.76 -10.97
N THR A 290 -5.46 -13.46 -12.03
CA THR A 290 -4.78 -14.46 -12.89
C THR A 290 -3.34 -14.75 -12.47
N GLU A 291 -2.75 -15.82 -13.01
CA GLU A 291 -1.34 -16.16 -12.79
C GLU A 291 -0.36 -15.05 -13.25
N THR A 292 -0.71 -14.26 -14.27
CA THR A 292 0.08 -13.10 -14.70
C THR A 292 0.18 -12.05 -13.58
N HIS A 293 -0.90 -11.80 -12.86
CA HIS A 293 -0.91 -10.92 -11.69
C HIS A 293 0.02 -11.44 -10.58
N ALA A 294 0.12 -12.76 -10.41
CA ALA A 294 1.03 -13.37 -9.45
C ALA A 294 2.51 -13.15 -9.80
N ARG A 295 2.86 -13.26 -11.10
CA ARG A 295 4.20 -12.92 -11.61
C ARG A 295 4.53 -11.44 -11.37
N TRP A 296 3.55 -10.55 -11.56
CA TRP A 296 3.69 -9.13 -11.22
C TRP A 296 3.93 -8.92 -9.73
N MET A 297 3.12 -9.51 -8.85
CA MET A 297 3.31 -9.42 -7.40
C MET A 297 4.70 -9.92 -6.96
N PHE A 298 5.12 -11.09 -7.44
CA PHE A 298 6.46 -11.63 -7.17
C PHE A 298 7.59 -10.71 -7.68
N ALA A 299 7.46 -10.20 -8.91
CA ALA A 299 8.44 -9.29 -9.49
C ALA A 299 8.54 -7.98 -8.69
N LEU A 300 7.41 -7.36 -8.32
CA LEU A 300 7.39 -6.14 -7.52
C LEU A 300 7.98 -6.36 -6.12
N LEU A 301 7.66 -7.46 -5.44
CA LEU A 301 8.27 -7.84 -4.16
C LEU A 301 9.80 -7.98 -4.23
N SER A 302 10.35 -8.31 -5.40
CA SER A 302 11.81 -8.35 -5.59
C SER A 302 12.46 -6.96 -5.71
N TRP A 303 11.68 -5.92 -6.03
CA TRP A 303 12.11 -4.51 -6.12
C TRP A 303 11.81 -3.68 -4.86
N VAL A 304 11.02 -4.21 -3.91
CA VAL A 304 10.84 -3.61 -2.59
C VAL A 304 12.14 -3.70 -1.78
N ASP A 305 12.43 -2.71 -0.93
CA ASP A 305 13.66 -2.63 -0.14
C ASP A 305 13.57 -3.44 1.17
N ASP A 306 14.73 -3.68 1.81
CA ASP A 306 14.81 -4.41 3.08
C ASP A 306 14.30 -3.58 4.28
N TYR A 307 14.36 -2.26 4.20
CA TYR A 307 13.92 -1.34 5.25
C TYR A 307 12.55 -0.76 4.90
N LEU A 308 11.51 -1.20 5.62
CA LEU A 308 10.14 -0.73 5.44
C LEU A 308 9.67 0.04 6.68
N SER A 309 8.90 1.10 6.46
CA SER A 309 8.11 1.73 7.51
C SER A 309 6.93 0.83 7.94
N ALA A 310 6.28 1.18 9.05
CA ALA A 310 5.14 0.42 9.57
C ALA A 310 3.97 0.36 8.57
N ASP A 311 3.70 1.45 7.84
CA ASP A 311 2.60 1.54 6.87
C ASP A 311 2.86 0.67 5.62
N GLU A 312 4.11 0.65 5.16
CA GLU A 312 4.56 -0.17 4.04
C GLU A 312 4.55 -1.66 4.42
N MET A 313 4.96 -1.99 5.65
CA MET A 313 4.82 -3.33 6.19
C MET A 313 3.35 -3.76 6.31
N SER A 314 2.48 -2.87 6.78
CA SER A 314 1.03 -3.11 6.86
C SER A 314 0.43 -3.43 5.47
N THR A 315 0.92 -2.76 4.43
CA THR A 315 0.56 -3.04 3.03
C THR A 315 0.97 -4.46 2.61
N LEU A 316 2.21 -4.88 2.88
CA LEU A 316 2.66 -6.25 2.57
C LEU A 316 1.92 -7.32 3.39
N ARG A 317 1.63 -7.06 4.66
CA ARG A 317 0.82 -7.94 5.52
C ARG A 317 -0.60 -8.09 4.98
N SER A 318 -1.20 -7.00 4.50
CA SER A 318 -2.54 -7.02 3.87
C SER A 318 -2.55 -7.84 2.58
N LEU A 319 -1.52 -7.70 1.74
CA LEU A 319 -1.34 -8.53 0.54
C LEU A 319 -1.23 -10.02 0.89
N ALA A 320 -0.39 -10.37 1.86
CA ALA A 320 -0.21 -11.75 2.29
C ALA A 320 -1.50 -12.36 2.85
N ARG A 321 -2.28 -11.60 3.65
CA ARG A 321 -3.60 -12.04 4.13
C ARG A 321 -4.61 -12.23 3.01
N GLY A 322 -4.60 -11.37 1.99
CA GLY A 322 -5.37 -11.58 0.76
C GLY A 322 -4.99 -12.91 0.07
N CYS A 323 -3.70 -13.21 -0.05
CA CYS A 323 -3.23 -14.49 -0.59
C CYS A 323 -3.64 -15.70 0.26
N ILE A 324 -3.65 -15.58 1.60
CA ILE A 324 -4.18 -16.62 2.51
C ILE A 324 -5.68 -16.83 2.25
N GLY A 325 -6.46 -15.74 2.20
CA GLY A 325 -7.90 -15.80 1.88
C GLY A 325 -8.20 -16.44 0.53
N LEU A 326 -7.37 -16.22 -0.50
CA LEU A 326 -7.48 -16.89 -1.81
C LEU A 326 -7.21 -18.41 -1.74
N ILE A 327 -6.35 -18.86 -0.83
CA ILE A 327 -6.12 -20.30 -0.60
C ILE A 327 -7.33 -20.91 0.12
N GLY A 328 -7.84 -20.24 1.17
CA GLY A 328 -9.04 -20.67 1.91
C GLY A 328 -10.30 -20.76 1.04
N ASP A 329 -10.57 -19.72 0.23
CA ASP A 329 -11.71 -19.69 -0.71
C ASP A 329 -11.68 -20.85 -1.71
N ARG A 330 -10.49 -21.25 -2.17
CA ARG A 330 -10.32 -22.40 -3.06
C ARG A 330 -10.50 -23.73 -2.34
N LEU A 331 -9.97 -23.86 -1.13
CA LEU A 331 -10.03 -25.09 -0.36
C LEU A 331 -11.46 -25.39 0.13
N GLY A 332 -12.20 -24.35 0.52
CA GLY A 332 -13.61 -24.44 0.92
C GLY A 332 -14.59 -24.66 -0.23
N ARG A 333 -14.16 -24.54 -1.50
CA ARG A 333 -15.03 -24.73 -2.67
C ARG A 333 -15.15 -26.23 -3.00
N PRO A 334 -16.35 -26.84 -2.93
CA PRO A 334 -16.48 -28.28 -3.17
C PRO A 334 -16.17 -28.62 -4.64
N LYS A 335 -15.19 -29.53 -4.85
CA LYS A 335 -14.73 -30.01 -6.17
C LYS A 335 -15.80 -30.65 -7.07
N SER A 336 -17.04 -30.78 -6.58
CA SER A 336 -18.16 -31.38 -7.30
C SER A 336 -18.94 -30.41 -8.19
N ASP A 337 -18.63 -29.11 -8.19
CA ASP A 337 -19.38 -28.10 -8.93
C ASP A 337 -18.48 -27.17 -9.78
N VAL A 338 -18.16 -27.64 -10.99
CA VAL A 338 -18.02 -26.84 -12.24
C VAL A 338 -17.82 -27.77 -13.45
N GLY A 339 -18.25 -27.30 -14.62
CA GLY A 339 -18.06 -27.95 -15.93
C GLY A 339 -16.66 -27.72 -16.54
N PRO A 340 -16.56 -27.34 -17.83
CA PRO A 340 -15.35 -27.53 -18.64
C PRO A 340 -14.08 -26.87 -18.08
N GLU A 341 -12.98 -27.60 -18.16
CA GLU A 341 -11.66 -27.34 -17.54
C GLU A 341 -11.00 -26.01 -17.96
N ASP A 342 -11.47 -25.37 -19.03
CA ASP A 342 -10.85 -24.23 -19.71
C ASP A 342 -10.74 -22.92 -18.88
N THR A 343 -11.37 -22.84 -17.70
CA THR A 343 -11.41 -21.59 -16.88
C THR A 343 -10.51 -21.64 -15.64
N GLU A 344 -10.09 -22.83 -15.18
CA GLU A 344 -9.24 -22.93 -13.98
C GLU A 344 -7.79 -22.50 -14.27
N ASP A 345 -7.27 -22.83 -15.46
CA ASP A 345 -5.92 -22.49 -15.93
C ASP A 345 -5.62 -20.97 -15.93
N ALA A 346 -6.65 -20.13 -15.97
CA ALA A 346 -6.48 -18.68 -15.99
C ALA A 346 -6.25 -18.08 -14.59
N ALA A 347 -6.70 -18.73 -13.51
CA ALA A 347 -6.74 -18.15 -12.18
C ALA A 347 -5.45 -18.42 -11.38
N ILE A 348 -5.03 -17.48 -10.52
CA ILE A 348 -3.77 -17.55 -9.75
C ILE A 348 -3.53 -18.90 -9.06
N ALA A 349 -2.39 -19.54 -9.30
CA ALA A 349 -2.10 -20.83 -8.71
C ALA A 349 -1.91 -20.73 -7.18
N GLU A 350 -2.33 -21.76 -6.44
CA GLU A 350 -2.14 -21.86 -4.98
C GLU A 350 -0.64 -21.75 -4.62
N THR A 351 0.22 -22.41 -5.40
CA THR A 351 1.68 -22.31 -5.31
C THR A 351 2.19 -20.88 -5.43
N SER A 352 1.54 -20.04 -6.24
CA SER A 352 1.91 -18.64 -6.44
C SER A 352 1.47 -17.75 -5.27
N CYS A 353 0.33 -18.04 -4.62
CA CYS A 353 -0.01 -17.46 -3.33
C CYS A 353 1.02 -17.84 -2.25
N TRP A 354 1.43 -19.11 -2.17
CA TRP A 354 2.47 -19.56 -1.22
C TRP A 354 3.83 -18.91 -1.46
N LEU A 355 4.24 -18.67 -2.71
CA LEU A 355 5.47 -17.92 -3.03
C LEU A 355 5.41 -16.49 -2.49
N ILE A 356 4.25 -15.82 -2.58
CA ILE A 356 4.05 -14.46 -2.06
C ILE A 356 4.09 -14.45 -0.53
N ILE A 357 3.37 -15.36 0.13
CA ILE A 357 3.35 -15.49 1.60
C ILE A 357 4.77 -15.81 2.13
N ALA A 358 5.47 -16.77 1.53
CA ALA A 358 6.83 -17.12 1.90
C ALA A 358 7.84 -15.99 1.66
N ALA A 359 7.61 -15.12 0.66
CA ALA A 359 8.43 -13.94 0.43
C ALA A 359 8.22 -12.90 1.54
N VAL A 360 6.96 -12.57 1.88
CA VAL A 360 6.64 -11.59 2.93
C VAL A 360 7.15 -12.04 4.30
N THR A 361 6.86 -13.29 4.68
CA THR A 361 7.29 -13.87 5.96
C THR A 361 8.81 -14.03 6.06
N GLY A 362 9.47 -14.55 5.02
CA GLY A 362 10.89 -14.91 5.05
C GLY A 362 11.89 -13.80 4.73
N LEU A 363 11.50 -12.73 4.02
CA LEU A 363 12.37 -11.57 3.80
C LEU A 363 12.27 -10.55 4.94
N TRP A 364 11.06 -10.23 5.40
CA TRP A 364 10.82 -9.16 6.38
C TRP A 364 10.38 -9.67 7.77
N GLY A 365 10.56 -10.97 8.05
CA GLY A 365 10.42 -11.55 9.39
C GLY A 365 8.99 -11.62 9.93
N GLN A 366 7.98 -11.54 9.07
CA GLN A 366 6.56 -11.56 9.44
C GLN A 366 6.07 -13.01 9.68
N TYR A 367 6.67 -13.71 10.64
CA TYR A 367 6.40 -15.13 10.91
C TYR A 367 4.99 -15.41 11.44
N ASP A 368 4.33 -14.42 12.03
CA ASP A 368 2.95 -14.50 12.50
C ASP A 368 1.97 -14.78 11.35
N LEU A 369 2.19 -14.22 10.16
CA LEU A 369 1.39 -14.52 8.97
C LEU A 369 1.45 -15.98 8.53
N TRP A 370 2.51 -16.71 8.91
CA TRP A 370 2.59 -18.14 8.64
C TRP A 370 1.70 -18.93 9.60
N GLN A 371 1.60 -18.48 10.86
CA GLN A 371 0.67 -19.03 11.85
C GLN A 371 -0.79 -18.70 11.49
N ASP A 372 -1.07 -17.49 10.98
CA ASP A 372 -2.40 -17.13 10.41
C ASP A 372 -2.80 -18.12 9.28
N ALA A 373 -1.86 -18.51 8.43
CA ALA A 373 -2.11 -19.47 7.35
C ALA A 373 -2.31 -20.91 7.86
N GLU A 374 -1.53 -21.33 8.87
CA GLU A 374 -1.69 -22.64 9.53
C GLU A 374 -3.04 -22.75 10.26
N SER A 375 -3.49 -21.69 10.95
CA SER A 375 -4.80 -21.69 11.60
C SER A 375 -5.95 -21.72 10.60
N MET A 376 -5.89 -20.94 9.53
CA MET A 376 -6.94 -20.92 8.48
C MET A 376 -7.11 -22.31 7.81
N LEU A 377 -6.01 -23.06 7.65
CA LEU A 377 -6.08 -24.43 7.11
C LEU A 377 -6.63 -25.42 8.14
N ALA A 378 -6.27 -25.29 9.42
CA ALA A 378 -6.83 -26.13 10.49
C ALA A 378 -8.36 -25.92 10.64
N ASP A 379 -8.84 -24.68 10.52
CA ASP A 379 -10.27 -24.36 10.51
C ASP A 379 -11.00 -24.92 9.28
N SER A 380 -10.27 -25.22 8.19
CA SER A 380 -10.83 -25.75 6.94
C SER A 380 -10.90 -27.30 6.89
N GLU A 381 -10.30 -28.00 7.86
CA GLU A 381 -10.37 -29.47 7.99
C GLU A 381 -11.53 -29.95 8.90
N LEU A 382 -12.25 -29.02 9.55
CA LEU A 382 -13.35 -29.27 10.50
C LEU A 382 -14.75 -29.18 9.85
#